data_AF-A0AAD3HH05-F1
#
_entry.id   AF-A0AAD3HH05-F1
#
_cell.length_a   1.000
_cell.length_b   1.000
_cell.length_c   1.000
_cell.angle_alpha   90.00
_cell.angle_beta   90.00
_cell.angle_gamma   90.00
#
_symmetry.space_group_name_H-M   'P 1'
#
loop_
_entity.id
_entity.type
_entity.pdbx_description
1 polymer ?
#
loop_
_entity_poly.entity_id
_entity_poly.type
_entity_poly.pdbx_seq_one_letter_code
_entity_poly.pdbx_strand_id
1 'polypeptide(L)'
;MGIHWRWPDVLTLGFAVLALASCSHVDASEAGGTAVDFETVWLRRVAAFNQTHQNNGTDIAVVSLDSILETAQYLFAAPTSLNESFHTAPELQDDTFWEAVGITRQLAGLNTTEVAASDVESLLDSLTAKVAKLPNELCWPVLRRFIAAALLQWRRRHGPYSAAAQAAIVRLCSQLFSVHKRAAGRKGVIDFFHVSKAGGTTFCQLAKLNGCRTQSFAARRNCLVREFDDVPRWVNNSLHVSLAPEGLRTPWFANWGKPRNSVSCRIRKRFLLRRRYNIFANEFTLYGGFRFPRNTHVCPGHLNVLQLRHPQTRLRSHLMWVWALYDHTFKEQASAFFPTRGSEHWQALMPAVLHNYYIRSLLGEAVYYLPAENLTQAHLAAARLAMTQFDVVVLLQRNQLDLELYRFGSLLTLLDSVVFDLAR
;
A
#
# COMPACT_ATOMS: atom_id res chain seq x y z
N MET A 1 -36.43 20.99 -8.66
CA MET A 1 -36.43 20.06 -7.50
C MET A 1 -34.99 19.90 -7.02
N GLY A 2 -34.58 20.71 -6.04
CA GLY A 2 -33.20 20.73 -5.53
C GLY A 2 -33.02 19.67 -4.45
N ILE A 3 -32.12 18.71 -4.69
CA ILE A 3 -31.76 17.71 -3.68
C ILE A 3 -30.50 18.21 -2.96
N HIS A 4 -30.70 18.73 -1.74
CA HIS A 4 -29.61 19.05 -0.81
C HIS A 4 -29.13 17.76 -0.14
N TRP A 5 -27.93 17.29 -0.49
CA TRP A 5 -27.24 16.25 0.27
C TRP A 5 -26.27 16.89 1.26
N ARG A 6 -26.70 16.98 2.53
CA ARG A 6 -25.78 17.24 3.65
C ARG A 6 -25.05 15.94 3.98
N TRP A 7 -23.72 15.98 3.96
CA TRP A 7 -22.86 14.92 4.49
C TRP A 7 -22.72 15.12 6.00
N PRO A 8 -22.91 14.10 6.85
CA PRO A 8 -22.52 14.21 8.25
C PRO A 8 -21.00 13.99 8.39
N ASP A 9 -20.39 14.85 9.20
CA ASP A 9 -19.02 14.76 9.69
C ASP A 9 -18.79 13.41 10.39
N VAL A 10 -17.86 12.61 9.87
CA VAL A 10 -17.32 11.44 10.59
C VAL A 10 -15.81 11.43 10.49
N LEU A 11 -15.21 11.75 11.65
CA LEU A 11 -13.81 11.64 12.01
C LEU A 11 -13.16 10.35 11.47
N THR A 12 -12.06 10.50 10.73
CA THR A 12 -11.32 9.37 10.15
C THR A 12 -9.81 9.63 10.24
N LEU A 13 -9.07 8.90 11.08
CA LEU A 13 -7.61 8.99 11.12
C LEU A 13 -6.96 7.88 11.94
N GLY A 14 -6.21 6.98 11.31
CA GLY A 14 -5.46 5.96 12.05
C GLY A 14 -4.48 5.12 11.24
N PHE A 15 -3.70 5.68 10.31
CA PHE A 15 -2.47 4.99 9.84
C PHE A 15 -1.57 5.89 9.01
N ALA A 16 -2.13 6.95 8.44
CA ALA A 16 -1.33 8.01 7.85
C ALA A 16 -0.27 8.51 8.85
N VAL A 17 -0.56 8.52 10.16
CA VAL A 17 0.35 9.03 11.18
C VAL A 17 1.67 8.25 11.31
N LEU A 18 1.82 6.99 10.88
CA LEU A 18 3.14 6.31 10.97
C LEU A 18 4.07 6.61 9.78
N ALA A 19 3.51 6.76 8.58
CA ALA A 19 4.25 7.32 7.46
C ALA A 19 4.46 8.85 7.62
N LEU A 20 3.61 9.51 8.40
CA LEU A 20 3.65 10.95 8.62
C LEU A 20 4.31 11.38 9.93
N ALA A 21 4.56 10.46 10.87
CA ALA A 21 5.34 10.71 12.10
C ALA A 21 6.82 10.95 11.79
N SER A 22 7.30 10.55 10.61
CA SER A 22 8.59 11.04 10.11
C SER A 22 8.59 12.55 9.82
N CYS A 23 7.43 13.23 9.84
CA CYS A 23 7.30 14.68 9.66
C CYS A 23 7.12 15.45 10.99
N SER A 24 6.98 14.80 12.15
CA SER A 24 6.68 15.48 13.43
C SER A 24 7.52 14.99 14.63
N HIS A 25 8.01 15.94 15.45
CA HIS A 25 8.46 15.69 16.83
C HIS A 25 7.25 15.75 17.76
N VAL A 26 7.08 14.77 18.66
CA VAL A 26 5.97 14.74 19.63
C VAL A 26 6.55 14.40 21.01
N ASP A 27 6.29 15.28 21.98
CA ASP A 27 6.52 15.03 23.42
C ASP A 27 5.27 14.38 24.03
N ALA A 28 5.45 13.47 24.99
CA ALA A 28 4.33 12.75 25.59
C ALA A 28 4.53 12.39 27.06
N SER A 29 3.57 12.80 27.89
CA SER A 29 3.42 12.41 29.29
C SER A 29 2.13 11.59 29.51
N GLU A 30 2.27 10.54 30.31
CA GLU A 30 1.25 9.72 31.00
C GLU A 30 0.33 8.80 30.17
N ALA A 31 0.65 7.49 30.19
CA ALA A 31 -0.34 6.41 30.03
C ALA A 31 0.13 5.14 30.76
N GLY A 32 -0.65 4.67 31.74
CA GLY A 32 -0.47 3.38 32.43
C GLY A 32 -0.88 2.21 31.53
N GLY A 33 0.05 1.30 31.23
CA GLY A 33 -0.11 0.25 30.21
C GLY A 33 -0.55 -1.10 30.77
N THR A 34 -1.68 -1.61 30.28
CA THR A 34 -1.98 -3.05 30.29
C THR A 34 -1.20 -3.71 29.15
N ALA A 35 -0.57 -4.86 29.42
CA ALA A 35 0.20 -5.59 28.42
C ALA A 35 -0.70 -5.98 27.24
N VAL A 36 -0.23 -5.73 26.01
CA VAL A 36 -0.99 -6.00 24.80
C VAL A 36 -0.94 -7.49 24.50
N ASP A 37 -2.10 -8.15 24.54
CA ASP A 37 -2.26 -9.55 24.18
C ASP A 37 -2.33 -9.74 22.65
N PHE A 38 -1.31 -10.39 22.09
CA PHE A 38 -1.23 -10.72 20.67
C PHE A 38 -2.40 -11.60 20.21
N GLU A 39 -2.86 -12.52 21.07
CA GLU A 39 -3.99 -13.40 20.79
C GLU A 39 -5.27 -12.60 20.57
N THR A 40 -5.54 -11.65 21.46
CA THR A 40 -6.66 -10.72 21.33
C THR A 40 -6.58 -9.90 20.05
N VAL A 41 -5.42 -9.34 19.71
CA VAL A 41 -5.24 -8.57 18.46
C VAL A 41 -5.48 -9.46 17.23
N TRP A 42 -4.96 -10.68 17.25
CA TRP A 42 -5.14 -11.65 16.18
C TRP A 42 -6.60 -12.11 16.04
N LEU A 43 -7.23 -12.51 17.13
CA LEU A 43 -8.62 -12.96 17.16
C LEU A 43 -9.55 -11.85 16.69
N ARG A 44 -9.31 -10.59 17.07
CA ARG A 44 -10.05 -9.44 16.52
C ARG A 44 -9.86 -9.31 15.02
N ARG A 45 -8.63 -9.50 14.51
CA ARG A 45 -8.38 -9.48 13.06
C ARG A 45 -9.14 -10.60 12.34
N VAL A 46 -9.05 -11.83 12.80
CA VAL A 46 -9.75 -13.00 12.20
C VAL A 46 -11.26 -12.89 12.36
N ALA A 47 -11.76 -12.50 13.52
CA ALA A 47 -13.18 -12.31 13.78
C ALA A 47 -13.76 -11.17 12.92
N ALA A 48 -13.02 -10.07 12.71
CA ALA A 48 -13.43 -9.01 11.79
C ALA A 48 -13.51 -9.51 10.32
N PHE A 49 -12.70 -10.50 9.93
CA PHE A 49 -12.85 -11.16 8.63
C PHE A 49 -14.10 -12.05 8.57
N ASN A 50 -14.46 -12.71 9.68
CA ASN A 50 -15.68 -13.53 9.74
C ASN A 50 -16.95 -12.67 9.84
N GLN A 51 -16.91 -11.49 10.47
CA GLN A 51 -18.08 -10.61 10.60
C GLN A 51 -18.52 -9.95 9.29
N THR A 52 -17.64 -9.87 8.27
CA THR A 52 -18.05 -9.49 6.91
C THR A 52 -19.12 -10.43 6.31
N HIS A 53 -19.36 -11.60 6.91
CA HIS A 53 -20.39 -12.57 6.53
C HIS A 53 -21.83 -12.11 6.83
N GLN A 54 -22.05 -11.20 7.79
CA GLN A 54 -23.41 -10.90 8.28
C GLN A 54 -24.08 -9.70 7.61
N ASN A 55 -23.34 -8.90 6.84
CA ASN A 55 -23.94 -7.88 6.00
C ASN A 55 -24.28 -8.52 4.65
N ASN A 56 -25.57 -8.66 4.32
CA ASN A 56 -26.18 -9.28 3.12
C ASN A 56 -25.66 -8.81 1.73
N GLY A 57 -24.51 -8.12 1.64
CA GLY A 57 -23.86 -7.79 0.39
C GLY A 57 -23.01 -8.97 -0.10
N THR A 58 -23.51 -9.66 -1.13
CA THR A 58 -22.84 -10.73 -1.91
C THR A 58 -21.55 -10.29 -2.62
N ASP A 59 -21.09 -9.05 -2.43
CA ASP A 59 -20.07 -8.40 -3.24
C ASP A 59 -18.64 -8.48 -2.68
N ILE A 60 -18.46 -8.94 -1.43
CA ILE A 60 -17.13 -9.22 -0.89
C ILE A 60 -16.98 -10.74 -0.86
N ALA A 61 -16.25 -11.29 -1.85
CA ALA A 61 -15.75 -12.65 -1.76
C ALA A 61 -15.11 -12.84 -0.39
N VAL A 62 -15.61 -13.83 0.35
CA VAL A 62 -15.17 -14.14 1.71
C VAL A 62 -13.65 -14.23 1.72
N VAL A 63 -12.99 -13.41 2.55
CA VAL A 63 -11.58 -13.64 2.86
C VAL A 63 -11.53 -14.88 3.72
N SER A 64 -11.50 -16.03 3.07
CA SER A 64 -11.47 -17.32 3.74
C SER A 64 -10.09 -17.55 4.35
N LEU A 65 -10.04 -18.42 5.34
CA LEU A 65 -8.77 -18.89 5.90
C LEU A 65 -7.87 -19.50 4.80
N ASP A 66 -8.47 -20.09 3.76
CA ASP A 66 -7.76 -20.64 2.61
C ASP A 66 -7.19 -19.55 1.70
N SER A 67 -7.88 -18.41 1.51
CA SER A 67 -7.32 -17.25 0.80
C SER A 67 -6.11 -16.67 1.54
N ILE A 68 -6.15 -16.65 2.88
CA ILE A 68 -5.02 -16.25 3.71
C ILE A 68 -3.85 -17.22 3.52
N LEU A 69 -4.11 -18.53 3.43
CA LEU A 69 -3.07 -19.53 3.18
C LEU A 69 -2.51 -19.46 1.77
N GLU A 70 -3.33 -19.28 0.74
CA GLU A 70 -2.86 -19.07 -0.63
C GLU A 70 -1.95 -17.84 -0.66
N THR A 71 -2.33 -16.77 0.03
CA THR A 71 -1.51 -15.56 0.17
C THR A 71 -0.20 -15.86 0.91
N ALA A 72 -0.24 -16.65 1.98
CA ALA A 72 0.95 -17.04 2.72
C ALA A 72 1.88 -17.89 1.83
N GLN A 73 1.37 -18.95 1.18
CA GLN A 73 2.07 -19.79 0.20
C GLN A 73 2.70 -18.96 -0.91
N TYR A 74 1.95 -18.01 -1.45
CA TYR A 74 2.43 -17.06 -2.43
C TYR A 74 3.61 -16.24 -1.89
N LEU A 75 3.50 -15.72 -0.66
CA LEU A 75 4.58 -15.02 0.02
C LEU A 75 5.79 -15.92 0.29
N PHE A 76 5.63 -17.24 0.44
CA PHE A 76 6.76 -18.18 0.53
C PHE A 76 7.49 -18.47 -0.77
N ALA A 77 6.81 -18.34 -1.91
CA ALA A 77 7.48 -18.30 -3.20
C ALA A 77 8.07 -16.90 -3.51
N ALA A 78 7.52 -15.85 -2.90
CA ALA A 78 7.79 -14.47 -3.29
C ALA A 78 9.26 -14.05 -3.28
N PRO A 79 10.13 -14.40 -2.32
CA PRO A 79 11.55 -14.02 -2.39
C PRO A 79 12.24 -14.52 -3.66
N THR A 80 12.07 -15.81 -3.98
CA THR A 80 12.64 -16.42 -5.18
C THR A 80 11.99 -15.85 -6.44
N SER A 81 10.65 -15.78 -6.47
CA SER A 81 9.92 -15.23 -7.62
C SER A 81 10.20 -13.75 -7.84
N LEU A 82 10.43 -12.96 -6.79
CA LEU A 82 10.88 -11.56 -6.91
C LEU A 82 12.26 -11.52 -7.55
N ASN A 83 13.20 -12.35 -7.11
CA ASN A 83 14.56 -12.39 -7.68
C ASN A 83 14.54 -12.71 -9.18
N GLU A 84 13.68 -13.66 -9.58
CA GLU A 84 13.51 -14.09 -10.96
C GLU A 84 12.70 -13.09 -11.81
N SER A 85 11.66 -12.49 -11.22
CA SER A 85 10.66 -11.69 -11.94
C SER A 85 10.90 -10.19 -11.86
N PHE A 86 11.72 -9.71 -10.92
CA PHE A 86 12.01 -8.31 -10.70
C PHE A 86 13.49 -8.10 -10.41
N HIS A 87 14.17 -7.38 -11.30
CA HIS A 87 15.61 -7.19 -11.19
C HIS A 87 16.08 -6.37 -9.95
N THR A 88 15.19 -5.84 -9.11
CA THR A 88 15.54 -4.74 -8.18
C THR A 88 14.79 -4.71 -6.84
N ALA A 89 14.72 -5.83 -6.09
CA ALA A 89 14.35 -5.78 -4.67
C ALA A 89 15.62 -5.71 -3.80
N PRO A 90 15.93 -4.58 -3.12
CA PRO A 90 17.19 -4.41 -2.40
C PRO A 90 17.43 -5.44 -1.30
N GLU A 91 16.37 -5.91 -0.64
CA GLU A 91 16.45 -6.91 0.43
C GLU A 91 17.08 -8.23 -0.02
N LEU A 92 16.88 -8.60 -1.30
CA LEU A 92 17.33 -9.90 -1.83
C LEU A 92 18.84 -9.96 -2.06
N GLN A 93 19.53 -8.82 -1.96
CA GLN A 93 20.98 -8.70 -2.13
C GLN A 93 21.74 -8.83 -0.80
N ASP A 94 21.02 -8.98 0.32
CA ASP A 94 21.60 -9.08 1.66
C ASP A 94 21.59 -10.54 2.15
N ASP A 95 22.74 -11.05 2.60
CA ASP A 95 22.82 -12.44 3.09
C ASP A 95 21.99 -12.67 4.36
N THR A 96 21.91 -11.66 5.24
CA THR A 96 21.14 -11.72 6.49
C THR A 96 19.64 -11.91 6.21
N PHE A 97 19.15 -11.36 5.09
CA PHE A 97 17.79 -11.60 4.63
C PHE A 97 17.55 -13.09 4.35
N TRP A 98 18.44 -13.74 3.61
CA TRP A 98 18.28 -15.15 3.25
C TRP A 98 18.43 -16.07 4.46
N GLU A 99 19.31 -15.74 5.41
CA GLU A 99 19.39 -16.45 6.68
C GLU A 99 18.08 -16.33 7.48
N ALA A 100 17.51 -15.13 7.59
CA ALA A 100 16.24 -14.91 8.27
C ALA A 100 15.07 -15.62 7.55
N VAL A 101 15.09 -15.64 6.21
CA VAL A 101 14.13 -16.41 5.39
C VAL A 101 14.25 -17.90 5.69
N GLY A 102 15.47 -18.44 5.81
CA GLY A 102 15.70 -19.84 6.17
C GLY A 102 15.05 -20.23 7.50
N ILE A 103 15.27 -19.43 8.55
CA ILE A 103 14.66 -19.64 9.88
C ILE A 103 13.13 -19.51 9.80
N THR A 104 12.65 -18.51 9.05
CA THR A 104 11.20 -18.27 8.88
C THR A 104 10.50 -19.42 8.16
N ARG A 105 11.17 -20.08 7.20
CA ARG A 105 10.65 -21.29 6.53
C ARG A 105 10.59 -22.49 7.48
N GLN A 106 11.57 -22.64 8.37
CA GLN A 106 11.52 -23.65 9.43
C GLN A 106 10.33 -23.40 10.34
N LEU A 107 10.17 -22.16 10.83
CA LEU A 107 9.02 -21.76 11.66
C LEU A 107 7.68 -22.03 10.97
N ALA A 108 7.58 -21.78 9.66
CA ALA A 108 6.38 -22.08 8.89
C ALA A 108 6.12 -23.58 8.69
N GLY A 109 7.03 -24.48 9.09
CA GLY A 109 6.97 -25.91 8.83
C GLY A 109 7.02 -26.22 7.33
N LEU A 110 7.90 -25.53 6.60
CA LEU A 110 8.15 -25.76 5.16
C LEU A 110 9.45 -26.53 4.90
N ASN A 111 10.23 -26.79 5.93
CA ASN A 111 11.33 -27.74 5.88
C ASN A 111 10.79 -29.11 6.35
N THR A 112 11.28 -30.19 5.77
CA THR A 112 10.70 -31.55 5.82
C THR A 112 10.62 -32.19 7.22
N THR A 113 11.24 -31.58 8.22
CA THR A 113 11.11 -31.98 9.63
C THR A 113 10.06 -31.12 10.31
N GLU A 114 8.99 -31.73 10.80
CA GLU A 114 8.03 -31.03 11.66
C GLU A 114 8.76 -30.40 12.84
N VAL A 115 8.53 -29.11 13.05
CA VAL A 115 9.10 -28.37 14.19
C VAL A 115 8.24 -28.68 15.40
N ALA A 116 8.84 -29.28 16.42
CA ALA A 116 8.13 -29.51 17.68
C ALA A 116 7.71 -28.17 18.29
N ALA A 117 6.55 -28.13 18.96
CA ALA A 117 6.06 -26.90 19.58
C ALA A 117 7.05 -26.31 20.60
N SER A 118 7.89 -27.14 21.21
CA SER A 118 8.98 -26.74 22.11
C SER A 118 10.06 -25.89 21.44
N ASP A 119 10.25 -26.04 20.13
CA ASP A 119 11.39 -25.45 19.42
C ASP A 119 11.06 -24.07 18.84
N VAL A 120 9.78 -23.70 18.87
CA VAL A 120 9.27 -22.43 18.31
C VAL A 120 9.89 -21.23 18.98
N GLU A 121 10.07 -21.27 20.30
CA GLU A 121 10.72 -20.18 21.04
C GLU A 121 12.17 -19.98 20.58
N SER A 122 12.93 -21.07 20.45
CA SER A 122 14.32 -21.03 19.97
C SER A 122 14.42 -20.47 18.55
N LEU A 123 13.49 -20.84 17.66
CA LEU A 123 13.41 -20.28 16.31
C LEU A 123 13.08 -18.79 16.31
N LEU A 124 12.15 -18.35 17.16
CA LEU A 124 11.78 -16.94 17.29
C LEU A 124 12.92 -16.08 17.85
N ASP A 125 13.66 -16.58 18.82
CA ASP A 125 14.85 -15.89 19.36
C ASP A 125 15.98 -15.84 18.34
N SER A 126 16.22 -16.94 17.63
CA SER A 126 17.19 -16.98 16.52
C SER A 126 16.83 -15.99 15.42
N LEU A 127 15.55 -15.93 15.05
CA LEU A 127 15.04 -14.98 14.06
C LEU A 127 15.18 -13.54 14.56
N THR A 128 14.87 -13.26 15.83
CA THR A 128 15.05 -11.94 16.45
C THR A 128 16.51 -11.50 16.40
N ALA A 129 17.45 -12.41 16.70
CA ALA A 129 18.88 -12.14 16.61
C ALA A 129 19.35 -11.83 15.19
N LYS A 130 18.78 -12.49 14.16
CA LYS A 130 19.05 -12.16 12.75
C LYS A 130 18.46 -10.80 12.37
N VAL A 131 17.23 -10.51 12.76
CA VAL A 131 16.60 -9.20 12.51
C VAL A 131 17.39 -8.06 13.15
N ALA A 132 17.99 -8.29 14.32
CA ALA A 132 18.85 -7.30 14.99
C ALA A 132 20.12 -6.94 14.20
N LYS A 133 20.57 -7.82 13.30
CA LYS A 133 21.74 -7.61 12.44
C LYS A 133 21.41 -6.96 11.09
N LEU A 134 20.12 -6.82 10.76
CA LEU A 134 19.72 -6.25 9.48
C LEU A 134 20.22 -4.80 9.33
N PRO A 135 20.69 -4.41 8.14
CA PRO A 135 20.99 -3.03 7.84
C PRO A 135 19.80 -2.08 8.09
N ASN A 136 20.10 -0.87 8.55
CA ASN A 136 19.10 0.12 8.99
C ASN A 136 18.69 1.09 7.87
N GLU A 137 19.13 0.88 6.64
CA GLU A 137 18.78 1.66 5.45
C GLU A 137 17.54 1.14 4.71
N LEU A 138 17.15 -0.12 4.95
CA LEU A 138 15.97 -0.74 4.36
C LEU A 138 14.85 -0.91 5.38
N CYS A 139 13.61 -0.77 4.94
CA CYS A 139 12.42 -0.99 5.77
C CYS A 139 11.97 -2.46 5.82
N TRP A 140 12.71 -3.34 5.16
CA TRP A 140 12.46 -4.78 5.04
C TRP A 140 11.00 -5.21 4.79
N PRO A 141 10.26 -4.54 3.87
CA PRO A 141 8.87 -4.90 3.58
C PRO A 141 8.64 -6.35 3.16
N VAL A 142 9.53 -6.97 2.39
CA VAL A 142 9.38 -8.36 1.95
C VAL A 142 9.56 -9.29 3.15
N LEU A 143 10.65 -9.15 3.90
CA LEU A 143 10.93 -9.96 5.09
C LEU A 143 9.83 -9.83 6.16
N ARG A 144 9.34 -8.62 6.43
CA ARG A 144 8.24 -8.42 7.41
C ARG A 144 6.98 -9.19 7.03
N ARG A 145 6.58 -9.16 5.75
CA ARG A 145 5.42 -9.91 5.26
C ARG A 145 5.65 -11.42 5.33
N PHE A 146 6.89 -11.82 5.06
CA PHE A 146 7.31 -13.21 5.11
C PHE A 146 7.23 -13.80 6.52
N ILE A 147 7.80 -13.10 7.50
CA ILE A 147 7.73 -13.46 8.92
C ILE A 147 6.27 -13.48 9.39
N ALA A 148 5.48 -12.47 9.04
CA ALA A 148 4.06 -12.45 9.38
C ALA A 148 3.36 -13.69 8.83
N ALA A 149 3.52 -14.02 7.54
CA ALA A 149 2.93 -15.20 6.93
C ALA A 149 3.31 -16.50 7.65
N ALA A 150 4.58 -16.67 8.06
CA ALA A 150 5.03 -17.82 8.83
C ALA A 150 4.34 -17.92 10.20
N LEU A 151 4.24 -16.81 10.92
CA LEU A 151 3.52 -16.76 12.20
C LEU A 151 2.05 -17.13 12.04
N LEU A 152 1.40 -16.69 10.95
CA LEU A 152 0.00 -17.03 10.70
C LEU A 152 -0.15 -18.51 10.35
N GLN A 153 0.76 -19.05 9.54
CA GLN A 153 0.72 -20.44 9.12
C GLN A 153 0.99 -21.38 10.28
N TRP A 154 2.00 -21.10 11.11
CA TRP A 154 2.30 -21.91 12.30
C TRP A 154 1.10 -21.97 13.22
N ARG A 155 0.52 -20.80 13.53
CA ARG A 155 -0.66 -20.69 14.40
C ARG A 155 -1.85 -21.46 13.85
N ARG A 156 -2.11 -21.39 12.54
CA ARG A 156 -3.21 -22.15 11.92
C ARG A 156 -3.03 -23.65 12.13
N ARG A 157 -1.80 -24.16 12.06
CA ARG A 157 -1.50 -25.59 12.17
C ARG A 157 -1.52 -26.11 13.60
N HIS A 158 -0.96 -25.34 14.54
CA HIS A 158 -0.71 -25.82 15.90
C HIS A 158 -1.61 -25.20 16.96
N GLY A 159 -2.44 -24.21 16.58
CA GLY A 159 -3.30 -23.48 17.51
C GLY A 159 -2.58 -22.27 18.15
N PRO A 160 -3.03 -21.85 19.35
CA PRO A 160 -2.47 -20.67 20.01
C PRO A 160 -1.01 -20.87 20.42
N TYR A 161 -0.26 -19.77 20.48
CA TYR A 161 1.13 -19.80 20.97
C TYR A 161 1.17 -19.96 22.49
N SER A 162 2.20 -20.63 23.02
CA SER A 162 2.51 -20.61 24.45
C SER A 162 2.83 -19.19 24.92
N ALA A 163 2.69 -18.90 26.21
CA ALA A 163 3.00 -17.56 26.75
C ALA A 163 4.45 -17.13 26.45
N ALA A 164 5.41 -18.06 26.51
CA ALA A 164 6.81 -17.78 26.19
C ALA A 164 6.99 -17.46 24.69
N ALA A 165 6.37 -18.24 23.80
CA ALA A 165 6.38 -17.97 22.36
C ALA A 165 5.69 -16.64 22.01
N GLN A 166 4.59 -16.28 22.68
CA GLN A 166 3.94 -14.97 22.51
C GLN A 166 4.87 -13.83 22.91
N ALA A 167 5.57 -13.95 24.04
CA ALA A 167 6.56 -12.96 24.45
C ALA A 167 7.69 -12.83 23.43
N ALA A 168 8.18 -13.94 22.86
CA ALA A 168 9.18 -13.93 21.80
C ALA A 168 8.65 -13.28 20.49
N ILE A 169 7.39 -13.53 20.10
CA ILE A 169 6.74 -12.86 18.96
C ILE A 169 6.67 -11.35 19.18
N VAL A 170 6.31 -10.90 20.38
CA VAL A 170 6.27 -9.47 20.72
C VAL A 170 7.66 -8.85 20.58
N ARG A 171 8.71 -9.49 21.11
CA ARG A 171 10.11 -9.03 20.93
C ARG A 171 10.49 -8.92 19.46
N LEU A 172 10.22 -9.96 18.66
CA LEU A 172 10.49 -9.99 17.23
C LEU A 172 9.75 -8.88 16.47
N CYS A 173 8.46 -8.71 16.73
CA CYS A 173 7.63 -7.68 16.11
C CYS A 173 8.11 -6.27 16.46
N SER A 174 8.45 -6.04 17.73
CA SER A 174 9.01 -4.77 18.19
C SER A 174 10.34 -4.48 17.50
N GLN A 175 11.24 -5.46 17.40
CA GLN A 175 12.51 -5.31 16.70
C GLN A 175 12.31 -4.97 15.20
N LEU A 176 11.40 -5.67 14.51
CA LEU A 176 11.05 -5.37 13.11
C LEU A 176 10.49 -3.95 12.96
N PHE A 177 9.65 -3.52 13.91
CA PHE A 177 9.11 -2.17 13.92
C PHE A 177 10.19 -1.11 14.13
N SER A 178 11.12 -1.31 15.07
CA SER A 178 12.24 -0.40 15.30
C SER A 178 13.13 -0.27 14.07
N VAL A 179 13.46 -1.39 13.40
CA VAL A 179 14.21 -1.36 12.13
C VAL A 179 13.45 -0.58 11.06
N HIS A 180 12.16 -0.86 10.88
CA HIS A 180 11.30 -0.14 9.94
C HIS A 180 11.26 1.37 10.21
N LYS A 181 11.03 1.77 11.47
CA LYS A 181 10.94 3.17 11.93
C LYS A 181 12.24 3.93 11.62
N ARG A 182 13.40 3.34 11.96
CA ARG A 182 14.72 3.94 11.66
C ARG A 182 14.94 4.11 10.16
N ALA A 183 14.68 3.09 9.36
CA ALA A 183 14.85 3.17 7.91
C ALA A 183 13.86 4.14 7.25
N ALA A 184 12.61 4.17 7.71
CA ALA A 184 11.58 5.09 7.23
C ALA A 184 11.99 6.56 7.46
N GLY A 185 12.50 6.87 8.67
CA GLY A 185 13.04 8.20 8.97
C GLY A 185 14.21 8.58 8.07
N ARG A 186 15.12 7.65 7.77
CA ARG A 186 16.30 7.88 6.90
C ARG A 186 15.94 8.08 5.43
N LYS A 187 14.84 7.51 4.95
CA LYS A 187 14.41 7.66 3.55
C LYS A 187 14.11 9.13 3.20
N GLY A 188 13.54 9.89 4.15
CA GLY A 188 13.37 11.35 4.10
C GLY A 188 12.39 11.88 3.04
N VAL A 189 11.83 11.00 2.21
CA VAL A 189 10.87 11.30 1.15
C VAL A 189 9.83 10.19 1.13
N ILE A 190 8.56 10.57 1.13
CA ILE A 190 7.41 9.69 0.96
C ILE A 190 7.03 9.66 -0.53
N ASP A 191 7.04 8.47 -1.11
CA ASP A 191 6.53 8.16 -2.45
C ASP A 191 5.17 7.49 -2.30
N PHE A 192 4.12 8.30 -2.39
CA PHE A 192 2.76 7.83 -2.21
C PHE A 192 2.20 7.36 -3.56
N PHE A 193 2.05 6.05 -3.72
CA PHE A 193 1.37 5.48 -4.88
C PHE A 193 -0.14 5.65 -4.73
N HIS A 194 -0.63 6.76 -5.26
CA HIS A 194 -2.01 7.19 -5.18
C HIS A 194 -2.84 6.48 -6.24
N VAL A 195 -3.39 5.32 -5.89
CA VAL A 195 -4.41 4.71 -6.72
C VAL A 195 -5.69 5.55 -6.68
N SER A 196 -6.10 6.05 -7.84
CA SER A 196 -7.24 6.95 -7.96
C SER A 196 -8.51 6.36 -7.31
N LYS A 197 -9.16 7.18 -6.48
CA LYS A 197 -10.33 6.81 -5.65
C LYS A 197 -10.10 5.76 -4.57
N ALA A 198 -8.84 5.54 -4.21
CA ALA A 198 -8.47 4.80 -3.00
C ALA A 198 -8.22 5.71 -1.78
N GLY A 199 -8.53 7.01 -1.86
CA GLY A 199 -8.46 7.95 -0.71
C GLY A 199 -7.20 8.83 -0.66
N GLY A 200 -6.54 9.06 -1.79
CA GLY A 200 -5.30 9.85 -1.79
C GLY A 200 -5.47 11.34 -1.51
N THR A 201 -6.63 11.95 -1.80
CA THR A 201 -6.90 13.33 -1.35
C THR A 201 -6.85 13.42 0.17
N THR A 202 -7.47 12.47 0.87
CA THR A 202 -7.40 12.37 2.33
C THR A 202 -5.96 12.17 2.78
N PHE A 203 -5.24 11.20 2.22
CA PHE A 203 -3.82 10.98 2.56
C PHE A 203 -2.97 12.26 2.43
N CYS A 204 -3.16 13.01 1.34
CA CYS A 204 -2.49 14.29 1.12
C CYS A 204 -2.86 15.37 2.13
N GLN A 205 -4.13 15.50 2.49
CA GLN A 205 -4.53 16.46 3.54
C GLN A 205 -3.95 16.05 4.90
N LEU A 206 -3.93 14.75 5.21
CA LEU A 206 -3.29 14.26 6.42
C LEU A 206 -1.79 14.57 6.43
N ALA A 207 -1.12 14.41 5.29
CA ALA A 207 0.29 14.77 5.17
C ALA A 207 0.54 16.26 5.42
N LYS A 208 -0.34 17.13 4.89
CA LYS A 208 -0.31 18.56 5.18
C LYS A 208 -0.46 18.85 6.66
N LEU A 209 -1.44 18.21 7.32
CA LEU A 209 -1.70 18.38 8.76
C LEU A 209 -0.53 17.88 9.62
N ASN A 210 0.24 16.92 9.14
CA ASN A 210 1.46 16.42 9.80
C ASN A 210 2.72 17.21 9.41
N GLY A 211 2.60 18.39 8.80
CA GLY A 211 3.74 19.27 8.50
C GLY A 211 4.60 18.85 7.30
N CYS A 212 4.18 17.84 6.54
CA CYS A 212 4.89 17.47 5.31
C CYS A 212 4.76 18.57 4.24
N ARG A 213 5.68 18.58 3.28
CA ARG A 213 5.85 19.60 2.24
C ARG A 213 5.87 18.97 0.86
N THR A 214 5.15 19.59 -0.07
CA THR A 214 5.05 19.18 -1.47
C THR A 214 4.77 20.40 -2.34
N GLN A 215 4.67 20.21 -3.66
CA GLN A 215 4.38 21.31 -4.59
C GLN A 215 2.99 21.91 -4.37
N SER A 216 1.97 21.10 -4.12
CA SER A 216 0.63 21.58 -3.77
C SER A 216 -0.22 20.50 -3.10
N PHE A 217 -0.89 20.88 -2.00
CA PHE A 217 -1.92 20.06 -1.36
C PHE A 217 -3.34 20.37 -1.85
N ALA A 218 -3.51 21.19 -2.89
CA ALA A 218 -4.84 21.47 -3.42
C ALA A 218 -5.52 20.17 -3.90
N ALA A 219 -6.83 20.05 -3.73
CA ALA A 219 -7.59 18.84 -4.08
C ALA A 219 -7.44 18.39 -5.55
N ARG A 220 -7.14 19.33 -6.47
CA ARG A 220 -6.86 19.01 -7.89
C ARG A 220 -5.41 18.63 -8.19
N ARG A 221 -4.51 18.84 -7.22
CA ARG A 221 -3.09 18.55 -7.34
C ARG A 221 -2.67 17.36 -6.50
N ASN A 222 -3.36 17.04 -5.39
CA ASN A 222 -3.13 15.84 -4.56
C ASN A 222 -1.63 15.49 -4.37
N CYS A 223 -0.80 16.45 -3.95
CA CYS A 223 0.64 16.26 -3.76
C CYS A 223 1.44 15.82 -5.00
N LEU A 224 0.89 15.98 -6.21
CA LEU A 224 1.60 15.71 -7.45
C LEU A 224 2.72 16.73 -7.66
N VAL A 225 3.86 16.24 -8.15
CA VAL A 225 4.97 17.07 -8.63
C VAL A 225 4.91 17.12 -10.16
N ARG A 226 4.75 18.32 -10.72
CA ARG A 226 4.49 18.50 -12.16
C ARG A 226 5.61 17.95 -13.02
N GLU A 227 6.85 18.09 -12.58
CA GLU A 227 8.06 17.66 -13.28
C GLU A 227 8.16 16.13 -13.42
N PHE A 228 7.40 15.37 -12.63
CA PHE A 228 7.43 13.91 -12.67
C PHE A 228 6.39 13.29 -13.60
N ASP A 229 5.41 14.08 -14.06
CA ASP A 229 4.39 13.64 -15.01
C ASP A 229 3.60 12.38 -14.57
N ASP A 230 3.44 12.21 -13.25
CA ASP A 230 2.67 11.12 -12.66
C ASP A 230 1.17 11.40 -12.61
N VAL A 231 0.67 12.26 -13.51
CA VAL A 231 -0.75 12.57 -13.62
C VAL A 231 -1.53 11.35 -14.13
N PRO A 232 -2.80 11.21 -13.73
CA PRO A 232 -3.67 10.20 -14.28
C PRO A 232 -3.80 10.17 -15.80
N ARG A 233 -4.03 8.96 -16.32
CA ARG A 233 -4.25 8.70 -17.74
C ARG A 233 -5.49 7.82 -17.90
N TRP A 234 -6.59 8.24 -17.28
CA TRP A 234 -7.82 7.46 -17.18
C TRP A 234 -8.56 7.37 -18.50
N VAL A 235 -8.65 8.49 -19.22
CA VAL A 235 -9.54 8.64 -20.37
C VAL A 235 -8.79 8.50 -21.69
N ASN A 236 -9.35 7.70 -22.59
CA ASN A 236 -8.98 7.55 -23.99
C ASN A 236 -8.95 8.91 -24.69
N ASN A 237 -7.75 9.39 -25.03
CA ASN A 237 -7.56 10.70 -25.63
C ASN A 237 -8.27 10.79 -26.99
N SER A 238 -8.14 9.78 -27.84
CA SER A 238 -8.73 9.76 -29.18
C SER A 238 -10.25 9.80 -29.12
N LEU A 239 -10.86 8.99 -28.24
CA LEU A 239 -12.31 8.99 -28.06
C LEU A 239 -12.81 10.31 -27.42
N HIS A 240 -12.05 10.86 -26.47
CA HIS A 240 -12.37 12.18 -25.92
C HIS A 240 -12.41 13.25 -27.01
N VAL A 241 -11.39 13.30 -27.88
CA VAL A 241 -11.32 14.30 -28.97
C VAL A 241 -12.44 14.10 -29.99
N SER A 242 -12.80 12.86 -30.33
CA SER A 242 -13.90 12.61 -31.28
C SER A 242 -15.28 12.98 -30.75
N LEU A 243 -15.45 13.05 -29.43
CA LEU A 243 -16.71 13.43 -28.78
C LEU A 243 -16.74 14.89 -28.35
N ALA A 244 -15.59 15.56 -28.31
CA ALA A 244 -15.47 16.93 -27.82
C ALA A 244 -16.12 17.91 -28.82
N PRO A 245 -17.02 18.80 -28.35
CA PRO A 245 -17.39 20.00 -29.10
C PRO A 245 -16.16 20.78 -29.59
N GLU A 246 -16.31 21.44 -30.73
CA GLU A 246 -15.23 22.22 -31.33
C GLU A 246 -14.68 23.28 -30.37
N GLY A 247 -13.34 23.42 -30.35
CA GLY A 247 -12.65 24.42 -29.51
C GLY A 247 -12.44 24.02 -28.05
N LEU A 248 -12.93 22.86 -27.60
CA LEU A 248 -12.66 22.39 -26.24
C LEU A 248 -11.23 21.85 -26.09
N ARG A 249 -10.59 22.21 -24.97
CA ARG A 249 -9.24 21.73 -24.64
C ARG A 249 -9.32 20.33 -24.02
N THR A 250 -8.38 19.47 -24.41
CA THR A 250 -8.20 18.17 -23.76
C THR A 250 -7.80 18.35 -22.29
N PRO A 251 -8.52 17.71 -21.35
CA PRO A 251 -8.23 17.83 -19.94
C PRO A 251 -7.05 16.92 -19.56
N TRP A 252 -6.41 17.23 -18.44
CA TRP A 252 -5.18 16.56 -17.99
C TRP A 252 -5.32 15.06 -17.68
N PHE A 253 -6.54 14.55 -17.48
CA PHE A 253 -6.81 13.13 -17.24
C PHE A 253 -7.13 12.33 -18.52
N ALA A 254 -7.34 13.00 -19.65
CA ALA A 254 -7.59 12.40 -20.96
C ALA A 254 -6.28 12.19 -21.74
N ASN A 255 -5.40 11.40 -21.13
CA ASN A 255 -4.05 11.12 -21.61
C ASN A 255 -3.74 9.62 -21.71
N TRP A 256 -4.77 8.77 -21.82
CA TRP A 256 -4.56 7.36 -22.16
C TRP A 256 -3.78 7.23 -23.47
N GLY A 257 -2.86 6.25 -23.53
CA GLY A 257 -1.94 6.04 -24.65
C GLY A 257 -0.72 6.95 -24.67
N LYS A 258 -0.65 8.00 -23.83
CA LYS A 258 0.52 8.87 -23.76
C LYS A 258 1.53 8.38 -22.73
N PRO A 259 2.78 8.06 -23.13
CA PRO A 259 3.79 7.60 -22.20
C PRO A 259 4.12 8.67 -21.15
N ARG A 260 4.61 8.24 -19.99
CA ARG A 260 5.13 9.15 -18.97
C ARG A 260 6.57 9.57 -19.28
N ASN A 261 6.89 10.81 -18.92
CA ASN A 261 8.28 11.27 -18.93
C ASN A 261 9.15 10.42 -17.98
N SER A 262 10.18 9.78 -18.52
CA SER A 262 11.07 8.93 -17.72
C SER A 262 11.93 9.78 -16.78
N VAL A 263 11.62 9.71 -15.47
CA VAL A 263 12.40 10.35 -14.40
C VAL A 263 12.82 9.29 -13.39
N SER A 264 14.13 9.05 -13.28
CA SER A 264 14.68 8.04 -12.36
C SER A 264 14.41 8.40 -10.88
N CYS A 265 14.32 7.38 -10.03
CA CYS A 265 14.17 7.55 -8.57
C CYS A 265 15.23 8.49 -7.96
N ARG A 266 16.49 8.40 -8.42
CA ARG A 266 17.58 9.27 -7.96
C ARG A 266 17.32 10.74 -8.31
N ILE A 267 16.84 11.02 -9.52
CA ILE A 267 16.51 12.39 -9.95
C ILE A 267 15.30 12.90 -9.17
N ARG A 268 14.27 12.07 -8.97
CA ARG A 268 13.09 12.40 -8.15
C ARG A 268 13.49 12.80 -6.72
N LYS A 269 14.25 11.95 -6.03
CA LYS A 269 14.74 12.23 -4.67
C LYS A 269 15.52 13.54 -4.61
N ARG A 270 16.48 13.73 -5.52
CA ARG A 270 17.30 14.95 -5.58
C ARG A 270 16.46 16.20 -5.82
N PHE A 271 15.46 16.13 -6.69
CA PHE A 271 14.54 17.23 -6.95
C PHE A 271 13.77 17.61 -5.68
N LEU A 272 13.18 16.62 -5.00
CA LEU A 272 12.39 16.82 -3.78
C LEU A 272 13.23 17.44 -2.67
N LEU A 273 14.41 16.88 -2.40
CA LEU A 273 15.33 17.40 -1.38
C LEU A 273 15.76 18.84 -1.67
N ARG A 274 16.09 19.19 -2.93
CA ARG A 274 16.42 20.57 -3.33
C ARG A 274 15.28 21.55 -3.10
N ARG A 275 14.04 21.11 -3.29
CA ARG A 275 12.82 21.92 -3.07
C ARG A 275 12.31 21.85 -1.62
N ARG A 276 13.01 21.13 -0.72
CA ARG A 276 12.58 20.84 0.65
C ARG A 276 11.18 20.21 0.70
N TYR A 277 10.86 19.38 -0.29
CA TYR A 277 9.68 18.52 -0.31
C TYR A 277 10.05 17.16 0.28
N ASN A 278 9.13 16.58 1.05
CA ASN A 278 9.30 15.28 1.68
C ASN A 278 8.11 14.33 1.41
N ILE A 279 7.16 14.74 0.57
CA ILE A 279 6.09 13.88 0.06
C ILE A 279 5.73 14.26 -1.37
N PHE A 280 5.45 13.26 -2.19
CA PHE A 280 4.74 13.43 -3.46
C PHE A 280 3.83 12.23 -3.74
N ALA A 281 2.86 12.43 -4.61
CA ALA A 281 2.00 11.37 -5.10
C ALA A 281 2.41 10.95 -6.52
N ASN A 282 2.32 9.65 -6.79
CA ASN A 282 2.30 9.07 -8.13
C ASN A 282 0.90 8.53 -8.40
N GLU A 283 0.17 9.14 -9.34
CA GLU A 283 -1.23 8.79 -9.68
C GLU A 283 -1.37 7.97 -10.98
N PHE A 284 -0.26 7.45 -11.52
CA PHE A 284 -0.28 6.74 -12.79
C PHE A 284 0.06 5.24 -12.65
N THR A 285 1.35 4.90 -12.77
CA THR A 285 1.85 3.53 -12.73
C THR A 285 3.17 3.48 -11.96
N LEU A 286 3.54 2.30 -11.47
CA LEU A 286 4.88 2.08 -10.93
C LEU A 286 5.99 2.30 -11.98
N TYR A 287 7.21 2.51 -11.50
CA TYR A 287 8.34 2.95 -12.32
C TYR A 287 8.96 1.80 -13.10
N GLY A 288 9.67 2.09 -14.21
CA GLY A 288 10.49 1.11 -14.94
C GLY A 288 9.76 0.13 -15.85
N GLY A 289 8.47 -0.15 -15.62
CA GLY A 289 7.64 -1.06 -16.42
C GLY A 289 7.16 -0.51 -17.77
N PHE A 290 7.95 0.32 -18.45
CA PHE A 290 7.54 0.94 -19.73
C PHE A 290 7.47 -0.07 -20.89
N ARG A 291 8.51 -0.91 -21.03
CA ARG A 291 8.57 -1.96 -22.07
C ARG A 291 8.29 -3.35 -21.53
N PHE A 292 8.80 -3.64 -20.35
CA PHE A 292 8.74 -4.97 -19.75
C PHE A 292 8.18 -4.88 -18.33
N PRO A 293 7.08 -5.59 -18.01
CA PRO A 293 6.47 -5.54 -16.68
C PRO A 293 7.43 -5.92 -15.55
N ARG A 294 8.38 -6.82 -15.81
CA ARG A 294 9.44 -7.26 -14.88
C ARG A 294 10.39 -6.15 -14.41
N ASN A 295 10.45 -5.03 -15.14
CA ASN A 295 11.26 -3.89 -14.74
C ASN A 295 10.53 -2.98 -13.74
N THR A 296 9.31 -3.35 -13.34
CA THR A 296 8.49 -2.52 -12.47
C THR A 296 9.05 -2.49 -11.05
N HIS A 297 9.21 -1.30 -10.48
CA HIS A 297 9.77 -1.13 -9.14
C HIS A 297 9.20 0.07 -8.42
N VAL A 298 9.31 0.02 -7.08
CA VAL A 298 9.20 1.19 -6.19
C VAL A 298 10.56 1.88 -6.07
N CYS A 299 10.62 3.12 -5.56
CA CYS A 299 11.91 3.79 -5.39
C CYS A 299 12.58 3.37 -4.06
N PRO A 300 13.70 2.63 -4.08
CA PRO A 300 14.30 2.08 -2.85
C PRO A 300 14.65 3.12 -1.79
N GLY A 301 15.11 4.29 -2.25
CA GLY A 301 15.49 5.41 -1.40
C GLY A 301 14.32 6.26 -0.89
N HIS A 302 13.07 5.91 -1.20
CA HIS A 302 11.86 6.58 -0.71
C HIS A 302 11.12 5.67 0.27
N LEU A 303 10.28 6.25 1.14
CA LEU A 303 9.26 5.54 1.90
C LEU A 303 8.05 5.35 0.98
N ASN A 304 7.90 4.14 0.45
CA ASN A 304 6.90 3.80 -0.55
C ASN A 304 5.60 3.39 0.14
N VAL A 305 4.54 4.15 -0.08
CA VAL A 305 3.24 3.95 0.54
C VAL A 305 2.19 3.64 -0.52
N LEU A 306 1.43 2.58 -0.33
CA LEU A 306 0.29 2.22 -1.17
C LEU A 306 -0.99 2.27 -0.35
N GLN A 307 -2.02 2.92 -0.88
CA GLN A 307 -3.35 2.89 -0.31
C GLN A 307 -4.34 2.23 -1.28
N LEU A 308 -5.05 1.22 -0.79
CA LEU A 308 -6.02 0.44 -1.54
C LEU A 308 -7.44 0.66 -1.00
N ARG A 309 -8.39 0.32 -1.85
CA ARG A 309 -9.83 0.28 -1.55
C ARG A 309 -10.43 -0.92 -2.28
N HIS A 310 -11.54 -1.46 -1.77
CA HIS A 310 -12.27 -2.52 -2.48
C HIS A 310 -12.48 -2.16 -3.97
N PRO A 311 -12.11 -3.04 -4.92
CA PRO A 311 -12.07 -2.69 -6.35
C PRO A 311 -13.39 -2.15 -6.90
N GLN A 312 -14.52 -2.76 -6.51
CA GLN A 312 -15.85 -2.33 -6.96
C GLN A 312 -16.23 -0.95 -6.39
N THR A 313 -16.01 -0.72 -5.09
CA THR A 313 -16.33 0.58 -4.48
C THR A 313 -15.44 1.69 -5.06
N ARG A 314 -14.17 1.37 -5.32
CA ARG A 314 -13.24 2.25 -6.03
C ARG A 314 -13.75 2.55 -7.44
N LEU A 315 -14.17 1.52 -8.20
CA LEU A 315 -14.71 1.69 -9.56
C LEU A 315 -15.94 2.60 -9.58
N ARG A 316 -16.96 2.32 -8.76
CA ARG A 316 -18.16 3.16 -8.65
C ARG A 316 -17.81 4.61 -8.35
N SER A 317 -16.93 4.83 -7.37
CA SER A 317 -16.45 6.17 -7.01
C SER A 317 -15.71 6.85 -8.17
N HIS A 318 -14.98 6.08 -8.98
CA HIS A 318 -14.24 6.59 -10.13
C HIS A 318 -15.17 7.01 -11.27
N LEU A 319 -16.14 6.18 -11.64
CA LEU A 319 -17.13 6.50 -12.66
C LEU A 319 -17.90 7.79 -12.33
N MET A 320 -18.44 7.87 -11.11
CA MET A 320 -19.15 9.07 -10.63
C MET A 320 -18.27 10.33 -10.68
N TRP A 321 -16.99 10.18 -10.35
CA TRP A 321 -16.07 11.31 -10.34
C TRP A 321 -15.69 11.78 -11.73
N VAL A 322 -15.46 10.87 -12.67
CA VAL A 322 -15.12 11.26 -14.04
C VAL A 322 -16.30 11.99 -14.66
N TRP A 323 -17.53 11.50 -14.45
CA TRP A 323 -18.74 12.23 -14.82
C TRP A 323 -18.75 13.66 -14.26
N ALA A 324 -18.62 13.80 -12.93
CA ALA A 324 -18.62 15.12 -12.27
C ALA A 324 -17.46 16.02 -12.73
N LEU A 325 -16.32 15.42 -13.07
CA LEU A 325 -15.15 16.15 -13.55
C LEU A 325 -15.37 16.68 -14.97
N TYR A 326 -16.01 15.92 -15.86
CA TYR A 326 -16.44 16.42 -17.16
C TYR A 326 -17.45 17.56 -17.02
N ASP A 327 -18.48 17.35 -16.21
CA ASP A 327 -19.53 18.34 -15.96
C ASP A 327 -18.95 19.68 -15.46
N HIS A 328 -18.06 19.60 -14.49
CA HIS A 328 -17.36 20.76 -13.96
C HIS A 328 -16.37 21.40 -14.96
N THR A 329 -15.61 20.59 -15.70
CA THR A 329 -14.55 21.10 -16.60
C THR A 329 -15.14 21.76 -17.86
N PHE A 330 -16.28 21.26 -18.34
CA PHE A 330 -16.90 21.69 -19.60
C PHE A 330 -18.24 22.40 -19.41
N LYS A 331 -18.52 22.94 -18.21
CA LYS A 331 -19.70 23.76 -17.91
C LYS A 331 -21.00 23.11 -18.37
N GLU A 332 -21.30 21.93 -17.83
CA GLU A 332 -22.54 21.17 -18.10
C GLU A 332 -22.62 20.53 -19.51
N GLN A 333 -21.56 20.58 -20.31
CA GLN A 333 -21.47 19.87 -21.59
C GLN A 333 -21.04 18.40 -21.44
N ALA A 334 -21.14 17.82 -20.24
CA ALA A 334 -20.79 16.42 -20.01
C ALA A 334 -21.54 15.46 -20.93
N SER A 335 -22.82 15.75 -21.22
CA SER A 335 -23.67 14.94 -22.08
C SER A 335 -23.05 14.66 -23.46
N ALA A 336 -22.31 15.60 -24.04
CA ALA A 336 -21.63 15.42 -25.32
C ALA A 336 -20.58 14.30 -25.29
N PHE A 337 -19.94 14.11 -24.13
CA PHE A 337 -18.92 13.07 -23.92
C PHE A 337 -19.50 11.71 -23.52
N PHE A 338 -20.80 11.65 -23.20
CA PHE A 338 -21.49 10.44 -22.77
C PHE A 338 -22.78 10.23 -23.56
N PRO A 339 -22.71 10.11 -24.91
CA PRO A 339 -23.88 9.95 -25.77
C PRO A 339 -24.67 8.67 -25.43
N THR A 340 -23.95 7.64 -24.97
CA THR A 340 -24.52 6.46 -24.33
C THR A 340 -23.89 6.31 -22.95
N ARG A 341 -24.69 5.93 -21.95
CA ARG A 341 -24.20 5.65 -20.58
C ARG A 341 -23.97 4.15 -20.35
N GLY A 342 -23.90 3.38 -21.44
CA GLY A 342 -23.75 1.93 -21.43
C GLY A 342 -22.33 1.48 -21.05
N SER A 343 -22.20 0.20 -20.70
CA SER A 343 -20.92 -0.43 -20.33
C SER A 343 -19.88 -0.31 -21.44
N GLU A 344 -20.25 -0.54 -22.70
CA GLU A 344 -19.35 -0.48 -23.86
C GLU A 344 -18.68 0.89 -24.01
N HIS A 345 -19.46 1.97 -23.88
CA HIS A 345 -18.93 3.32 -23.95
C HIS A 345 -17.94 3.60 -22.83
N TRP A 346 -18.29 3.23 -21.59
CA TRP A 346 -17.39 3.38 -20.46
C TRP A 346 -16.09 2.59 -20.65
N GLN A 347 -16.16 1.36 -21.18
CA GLN A 347 -15.01 0.52 -21.47
C GLN A 347 -14.09 1.15 -22.52
N ALA A 348 -14.66 1.70 -23.60
CA ALA A 348 -13.91 2.41 -24.62
C ALA A 348 -13.27 3.71 -24.09
N LEU A 349 -13.99 4.43 -23.22
CA LEU A 349 -13.56 5.70 -22.66
C LEU A 349 -12.49 5.55 -21.59
N MET A 350 -12.61 4.56 -20.70
CA MET A 350 -11.69 4.38 -19.56
C MET A 350 -11.26 2.93 -19.34
N PRO A 351 -10.55 2.32 -20.32
CA PRO A 351 -10.24 0.89 -20.33
C PRO A 351 -9.53 0.40 -19.06
N ALA A 352 -8.45 1.04 -18.61
CA ALA A 352 -7.79 0.58 -17.38
C ALA A 352 -8.66 0.75 -16.14
N VAL A 353 -9.47 1.81 -16.06
CA VAL A 353 -10.31 2.07 -14.88
C VAL A 353 -11.28 0.93 -14.67
N LEU A 354 -11.84 0.37 -15.74
CA LEU A 354 -12.84 -0.70 -15.67
C LEU A 354 -12.23 -2.09 -15.54
N HIS A 355 -11.06 -2.33 -16.12
CA HIS A 355 -10.46 -3.67 -16.16
C HIS A 355 -9.17 -3.73 -15.36
N ASN A 356 -9.21 -4.37 -14.19
CA ASN A 356 -8.01 -4.71 -13.40
C ASN A 356 -7.09 -3.51 -13.08
N TYR A 357 -7.66 -2.36 -12.71
CA TYR A 357 -6.92 -1.11 -12.49
C TYR A 357 -5.68 -1.27 -11.59
N TYR A 358 -5.77 -2.04 -10.50
CA TYR A 358 -4.63 -2.27 -9.61
C TYR A 358 -3.49 -3.03 -10.30
N ILE A 359 -3.78 -4.12 -11.01
CA ILE A 359 -2.78 -4.92 -11.73
C ILE A 359 -2.06 -4.04 -12.75
N ARG A 360 -2.83 -3.29 -13.53
CA ARG A 360 -2.34 -2.35 -14.53
C ARG A 360 -1.43 -1.29 -13.94
N SER A 361 -1.87 -0.64 -12.86
CA SER A 361 -1.09 0.39 -12.17
C SER A 361 0.20 -0.16 -11.53
N LEU A 362 0.16 -1.37 -10.98
CA LEU A 362 1.30 -2.02 -10.32
C LEU A 362 2.34 -2.60 -11.28
N LEU A 363 2.05 -2.72 -12.57
CA LEU A 363 2.95 -3.37 -13.54
C LEU A 363 3.48 -2.44 -14.64
N GLY A 364 3.36 -1.13 -14.42
CA GLY A 364 3.89 -0.14 -15.34
C GLY A 364 3.06 0.02 -16.62
N GLU A 365 3.57 0.84 -17.52
CA GLU A 365 2.89 1.27 -18.74
C GLU A 365 2.70 0.13 -19.74
N ALA A 366 3.61 -0.85 -19.74
CA ALA A 366 3.53 -2.04 -20.58
C ALA A 366 2.24 -2.84 -20.35
N VAL A 367 1.77 -2.91 -19.10
CA VAL A 367 0.50 -3.58 -18.75
C VAL A 367 -0.66 -2.60 -18.70
N TYR A 368 -0.40 -1.34 -18.32
CA TYR A 368 -1.46 -0.35 -18.16
C TYR A 368 -2.30 -0.19 -19.42
N TYR A 369 -1.68 -0.20 -20.59
CA TYR A 369 -2.34 -0.03 -21.89
C TYR A 369 -2.77 -1.32 -22.58
N LEU A 370 -2.55 -2.50 -22.00
CA LEU A 370 -2.96 -3.76 -22.64
C LEU A 370 -4.48 -3.82 -22.86
N PRO A 371 -4.96 -4.47 -23.92
CA PRO A 371 -6.36 -4.89 -24.00
C PRO A 371 -6.75 -5.76 -22.79
N ALA A 372 -8.04 -5.77 -22.42
CA ALA A 372 -8.50 -6.46 -21.21
C ALA A 372 -8.33 -7.99 -21.32
N GLU A 373 -8.57 -8.52 -22.51
CA GLU A 373 -8.41 -9.91 -22.93
C GLU A 373 -6.95 -10.40 -22.87
N ASN A 374 -5.98 -9.48 -22.89
CA ASN A 374 -4.55 -9.80 -22.81
C ASN A 374 -4.02 -9.81 -21.38
N LEU A 375 -4.87 -9.53 -20.38
CA LEU A 375 -4.50 -9.70 -18.98
C LEU A 375 -4.61 -11.17 -18.60
N THR A 376 -3.60 -11.66 -17.90
CA THR A 376 -3.43 -13.09 -17.59
C THR A 376 -3.18 -13.29 -16.11
N GLN A 377 -3.26 -14.55 -15.66
CA GLN A 377 -2.94 -14.91 -14.28
C GLN A 377 -1.48 -14.57 -13.91
N ALA A 378 -0.56 -14.62 -14.87
CA ALA A 378 0.83 -14.20 -14.67
C ALA A 378 0.94 -12.71 -14.31
N HIS A 379 0.07 -11.85 -14.87
CA HIS A 379 0.01 -10.44 -14.48
C HIS A 379 -0.53 -10.27 -13.06
N LEU A 380 -1.52 -11.06 -12.64
CA LEU A 380 -1.99 -11.02 -11.25
C LEU A 380 -0.87 -11.41 -10.28
N ALA A 381 -0.14 -12.49 -10.57
CA ALA A 381 1.03 -12.89 -9.77
C ALA A 381 2.08 -11.76 -9.74
N ALA A 382 2.52 -11.26 -10.89
CA ALA A 382 3.51 -10.18 -10.93
C ALA A 382 3.05 -8.93 -10.13
N ALA A 383 1.77 -8.57 -10.20
CA ALA A 383 1.23 -7.44 -9.42
C ALA A 383 1.24 -7.71 -7.90
N ARG A 384 0.97 -8.96 -7.47
CA ARG A 384 1.11 -9.37 -6.07
C ARG A 384 2.57 -9.21 -5.59
N LEU A 385 3.57 -9.57 -6.41
CA LEU A 385 4.99 -9.35 -6.10
C LEU A 385 5.34 -7.86 -6.08
N ALA A 386 4.86 -7.07 -7.03
CA ALA A 386 5.10 -5.63 -7.02
C ALA A 386 4.57 -4.98 -5.71
N MET A 387 3.41 -5.46 -5.23
CA MET A 387 2.82 -5.00 -3.98
C MET A 387 3.67 -5.33 -2.74
N THR A 388 4.45 -6.42 -2.74
CA THR A 388 5.31 -6.76 -1.59
C THR A 388 6.49 -5.81 -1.42
N GLN A 389 6.84 -5.05 -2.47
CA GLN A 389 7.94 -4.06 -2.42
C GLN A 389 7.58 -2.80 -1.63
N PHE A 390 6.29 -2.53 -1.37
CA PHE A 390 5.88 -1.33 -0.64
C PHE A 390 6.21 -1.41 0.85
N ASP A 391 6.73 -0.32 1.40
CA ASP A 391 7.08 -0.22 2.82
C ASP A 391 5.83 -0.21 3.70
N VAL A 392 4.75 0.43 3.22
CA VAL A 392 3.46 0.56 3.91
C VAL A 392 2.32 0.30 2.92
N VAL A 393 1.36 -0.53 3.31
CA VAL A 393 0.12 -0.77 2.56
C VAL A 393 -1.07 -0.52 3.48
N VAL A 394 -1.98 0.36 3.06
CA VAL A 394 -3.15 0.81 3.83
C VAL A 394 -4.45 0.45 3.09
N LEU A 395 -5.50 0.09 3.82
CA LEU A 395 -6.82 -0.24 3.26
C LEU A 395 -7.87 0.77 3.73
N LEU A 396 -8.38 1.63 2.84
CA LEU A 396 -9.27 2.75 3.18
C LEU A 396 -10.56 2.35 3.92
N GLN A 397 -11.11 1.15 3.69
CA GLN A 397 -12.42 0.76 4.23
C GLN A 397 -12.35 0.11 5.62
N ARG A 398 -11.18 0.07 6.26
CA ARG A 398 -10.98 -0.55 7.58
C ARG A 398 -10.53 0.46 8.65
N ASN A 399 -11.15 1.64 8.64
CA ASN A 399 -10.82 2.75 9.55
C ASN A 399 -10.78 2.35 11.04
N GLN A 400 -11.64 1.43 11.49
CA GLN A 400 -11.71 1.03 12.90
C GLN A 400 -10.47 0.20 13.34
N LEU A 401 -9.98 -0.66 12.46
CA LEU A 401 -8.77 -1.45 12.68
C LEU A 401 -7.51 -0.58 12.62
N ASP A 402 -7.51 0.35 11.67
CA ASP A 402 -6.46 1.33 11.49
C ASP A 402 -6.34 2.18 12.77
N LEU A 403 -7.47 2.66 13.31
CA LEU A 403 -7.54 3.36 14.59
C LEU A 403 -6.98 2.55 15.78
N GLU A 404 -7.20 1.23 15.84
CA GLU A 404 -6.67 0.38 16.92
C GLU A 404 -5.15 0.16 16.80
N LEU A 405 -4.64 -0.05 15.59
CA LEU A 405 -3.20 -0.16 15.33
C LEU A 405 -2.47 1.17 15.52
N TYR A 406 -3.13 2.29 15.25
CA TYR A 406 -2.65 3.61 15.61
C TYR A 406 -2.53 3.74 17.13
N ARG A 407 -3.56 3.36 17.90
CA ARG A 407 -3.46 3.32 19.36
C ARG A 407 -2.29 2.46 19.82
N PHE A 408 -2.07 1.30 19.20
CA PHE A 408 -0.94 0.42 19.51
C PHE A 408 0.43 1.05 19.16
N GLY A 409 0.59 1.62 17.96
CA GLY A 409 1.82 2.26 17.53
C GLY A 409 2.15 3.53 18.32
N SER A 410 1.12 4.31 18.68
CA SER A 410 1.25 5.44 19.59
C SER A 410 1.62 4.97 21.00
N LEU A 411 1.03 3.89 21.51
CA LEU A 411 1.39 3.30 22.81
C LEU A 411 2.86 2.81 22.83
N LEU A 412 3.32 2.18 21.76
CA LEU A 412 4.73 1.77 21.63
C LEU A 412 5.67 2.96 21.51
N THR A 413 5.26 4.02 20.84
CA THR A 413 6.07 5.25 20.73
C THR A 413 6.11 6.01 22.06
N LEU A 414 5.01 5.98 22.83
CA LEU A 414 4.93 6.44 24.22
C LEU A 414 5.83 5.59 25.16
N LEU A 415 5.89 4.28 24.95
CA LEU A 415 6.80 3.40 25.70
C LEU A 415 8.27 3.69 25.36
N ASP A 416 8.60 3.89 24.08
CA ASP A 416 9.94 4.30 23.65
C ASP A 416 10.39 5.63 24.31
N SER A 417 9.48 6.61 24.44
CA SER A 417 9.80 7.90 25.07
C SER A 417 9.93 7.78 26.60
N VAL A 418 9.08 7.01 27.26
CA VAL A 418 9.18 6.74 28.71
C VAL A 418 10.48 5.99 29.05
N VAL A 419 10.89 5.02 28.24
CA VAL A 419 12.17 4.31 28.44
C VAL A 419 13.37 5.25 28.23
N PHE A 420 13.27 6.21 27.32
CA PHE A 420 14.32 7.21 27.09
C PHE A 420 14.44 8.22 28.25
N ASP A 421 13.31 8.62 28.86
CA ASP A 421 13.29 9.52 30.00
C ASP A 421 13.71 8.84 31.31
N LEU A 422 13.45 7.53 31.47
CA LEU A 422 13.93 6.74 32.61
C LEU A 422 15.42 6.35 32.50
N ALA A 423 16.03 6.52 31.33
CA ALA A 423 17.45 6.26 31.09
C ALA A 423 18.36 7.50 31.25
N ARG A 424 17.79 8.63 31.70
CA ARG A 424 18.50 9.78 32.25
C ARG A 424 18.40 9.77 33.76
#